data_AF-A0A356QD94-F1
#
_entry.id   AF-A0A356QD94-F1
#
_cell.length_a   1.000
_cell.length_b   1.000
_cell.length_c   1.000
_cell.angle_alpha   90.00
_cell.angle_beta   90.00
_cell.angle_gamma   90.00
#
_symmetry.space_group_name_H-M   'P 1'
#
loop_
_entity.id
_entity.type
_entity.pdbx_description
1 polymer ?
#
loop_
_entity_poly.entity_id
_entity_poly.type
_entity_poly.pdbx_seq_one_letter_code
_entity_poly.pdbx_strand_id
1 'polypeptide(L)'
;AFDLFGDNRGLAALVMLLVGLFITLGIGSSFSTIPIIAAIFVPLAVQFGFSPMATVVLVGTAAALGDAGSPASDSTLGPTSGLNVDGQHDHMWDSVVPTFLHYNLPLIAFGWLAAMTL
;
A
#
# COMPACT_ATOMS: atom_id res chain seq x y z
N ALA A 1 -13.39 -7.97 18.36
CA ALA A 1 -12.48 -7.40 17.34
C ALA A 1 -11.89 -6.08 17.81
N PHE A 2 -12.70 -5.12 18.28
CA PHE A 2 -12.24 -3.84 18.83
C PHE A 2 -11.36 -3.98 20.09
N ASP A 3 -11.62 -4.97 20.96
CA ASP A 3 -10.80 -5.21 22.16
C ASP A 3 -9.34 -5.62 21.89
N LEU A 4 -9.00 -6.03 20.66
CA LEU A 4 -7.61 -6.32 20.29
C LEU A 4 -6.81 -5.06 19.91
N PHE A 5 -7.50 -3.97 19.56
CA PHE A 5 -6.91 -2.74 19.03
C PHE A 5 -7.04 -1.53 19.96
N GLY A 6 -7.78 -1.65 21.07
CA GLY A 6 -8.22 -0.54 21.91
C GLY A 6 -7.11 0.34 22.51
N ASP A 7 -5.87 -0.15 22.61
CA ASP A 7 -4.75 0.59 23.21
C ASP A 7 -3.51 0.74 22.29
N ASN A 8 -3.51 0.17 21.07
CA ASN A 8 -2.31 0.16 20.23
C ASN A 8 -2.55 0.79 18.85
N ARG A 9 -2.52 2.14 18.80
CA ARG A 9 -2.55 2.92 17.56
C ARG A 9 -1.49 2.47 16.54
N GLY A 10 -0.32 2.03 17.00
CA GLY A 10 0.73 1.48 16.14
C GLY A 10 0.30 0.23 15.41
N LEU A 11 -0.32 -0.72 16.12
CA LEU A 11 -0.86 -1.93 15.51
C LEU A 11 -2.00 -1.60 14.54
N ALA A 12 -2.87 -0.66 14.89
CA ALA A 12 -3.95 -0.21 14.01
C ALA A 12 -3.40 0.37 12.70
N ALA A 13 -2.41 1.28 12.75
CA ALA A 13 -1.76 1.84 11.57
C ALA A 13 -1.12 0.76 10.69
N LEU A 14 -0.40 -0.20 11.29
CA LEU A 14 0.24 -1.28 10.55
C LEU A 14 -0.78 -2.17 9.84
N VAL A 15 -1.84 -2.57 10.54
CA VAL A 15 -2.91 -3.39 9.96
C VAL A 15 -3.64 -2.63 8.85
N MET A 16 -3.89 -1.33 9.04
CA MET A 16 -4.44 -0.49 7.98
C MET A 16 -3.55 -0.53 6.74
N LEU A 17 -2.23 -0.33 6.85
CA LEU A 17 -1.32 -0.40 5.70
C LEU A 17 -1.31 -1.77 5.02
N LEU A 18 -1.35 -2.87 5.78
CA LEU A 18 -1.38 -4.23 5.23
C LEU A 18 -2.71 -4.54 4.51
N VAL A 19 -3.84 -4.10 5.08
CA VAL A 19 -5.16 -4.20 4.42
C VAL A 19 -5.17 -3.35 3.15
N GLY A 20 -4.57 -2.15 3.22
CA GLY A 20 -4.40 -1.26 2.08
C GLY A 20 -3.66 -1.95 0.94
N LEU A 21 -2.47 -2.50 1.24
CA LEU A 21 -1.69 -3.31 0.31
C LEU A 21 -2.53 -4.45 -0.31
N PHE A 22 -3.26 -5.20 0.49
CA PHE A 22 -4.08 -6.31 -0.01
C PHE A 22 -5.16 -5.84 -0.99
N ILE A 23 -5.85 -4.74 -0.68
CA ILE A 23 -6.88 -4.16 -1.53
C ILE A 23 -6.28 -3.64 -2.84
N THR A 24 -5.18 -2.90 -2.75
CA THR A 24 -4.61 -2.20 -3.90
C THR A 24 -3.81 -3.12 -4.82
N LEU A 25 -3.24 -4.21 -4.30
CA LEU A 25 -2.54 -5.21 -5.11
C LEU A 25 -3.47 -5.85 -6.16
N GLY A 26 -4.75 -6.05 -5.83
CA GLY A 26 -5.74 -6.58 -6.77
C GLY A 26 -6.22 -5.58 -7.83
N ILE A 27 -6.07 -4.27 -7.58
CA ILE A 27 -6.55 -3.22 -8.49
C ILE A 27 -5.44 -2.76 -9.45
N GLY A 28 -4.18 -2.69 -8.99
CA GLY A 28 -3.05 -2.34 -9.85
C GLY A 28 -3.05 -0.89 -10.36
N SER A 29 -3.72 0.03 -9.66
CA SER A 29 -3.76 1.45 -10.04
C SER A 29 -3.83 2.37 -8.83
N SER A 30 -2.82 3.24 -8.67
CA SER A 30 -2.78 4.24 -7.60
C SER A 30 -3.98 5.20 -7.64
N PHE A 31 -4.36 5.68 -8.82
CA PHE A 31 -5.38 6.75 -8.93
C PHE A 31 -6.79 6.25 -8.61
N SER A 32 -7.11 5.01 -9.00
CA SER A 32 -8.43 4.42 -8.74
C SER A 32 -8.60 3.90 -7.31
N THR A 33 -7.50 3.59 -6.61
CA THR A 33 -7.52 3.05 -5.25
C THR A 33 -7.71 4.11 -4.17
N ILE A 34 -7.25 5.36 -4.39
CA ILE A 34 -7.36 6.43 -3.39
C ILE A 34 -8.81 6.67 -2.93
N PRO A 35 -9.82 6.83 -3.80
CA PRO A 35 -11.20 7.04 -3.36
C PRO A 35 -11.76 5.86 -2.55
N ILE A 36 -11.40 4.63 -2.94
CA ILE A 36 -11.84 3.39 -2.29
C ILE A 36 -11.22 3.30 -0.88
N ILE A 37 -9.92 3.52 -0.77
CA ILE A 37 -9.21 3.49 0.51
C ILE A 37 -9.65 4.63 1.42
N ALA A 38 -9.81 5.84 0.90
CA ALA A 38 -10.24 6.99 1.69
C ALA A 38 -11.61 6.75 2.33
N ALA A 39 -12.56 6.15 1.60
CA ALA A 39 -13.88 5.82 2.14
C ALA A 39 -13.84 4.84 3.33
N ILE A 40 -12.81 3.99 3.41
CA ILE A 40 -12.64 3.01 4.49
C ILE A 40 -11.75 3.56 5.61
N PHE A 41 -10.61 4.17 5.26
CA PHE A 41 -9.55 4.52 6.20
C PHE A 41 -9.82 5.81 6.93
N VAL A 42 -10.46 6.81 6.31
CA VAL A 42 -10.77 8.07 6.98
C VAL A 42 -11.67 7.86 8.20
N PRO A 43 -12.84 7.20 8.11
CA PRO A 43 -13.68 6.99 9.28
C PRO A 43 -13.02 6.08 10.33
N LEU A 44 -12.19 5.12 9.90
CA LEU A 44 -11.45 4.23 10.80
C LEU A 44 -10.35 5.00 11.56
N ALA A 45 -9.61 5.87 10.86
CA ALA A 45 -8.54 6.67 11.43
C ALA A 45 -9.08 7.65 12.48
N VAL A 46 -10.23 8.27 12.20
CA VAL A 46 -10.94 9.14 13.16
C VAL A 46 -11.34 8.37 14.42
N GLN A 47 -11.84 7.13 14.27
CA GLN A 47 -12.21 6.29 15.42
C GLN A 47 -11.00 5.91 16.28
N PHE A 48 -9.84 5.65 15.67
CA PHE A 48 -8.59 5.39 16.40
C PHE A 48 -7.90 6.66 16.93
N GLY A 49 -8.44 7.85 16.63
CA GLY A 49 -7.92 9.12 17.10
C GLY A 49 -6.64 9.58 16.41
N PHE A 50 -6.43 9.18 15.14
CA PHE A 50 -5.33 9.71 14.33
C PHE A 50 -5.60 11.18 13.95
N SER A 51 -4.52 11.94 13.79
CA SER A 51 -4.62 13.31 13.27
C SER A 51 -5.08 13.31 11.80
N PRO A 52 -5.58 14.43 11.27
CA PRO A 52 -5.83 14.57 9.84
C PRO A 52 -4.59 14.27 9.00
N MET A 53 -3.39 14.65 9.48
CA MET A 53 -2.16 14.40 8.75
C MET A 53 -1.77 12.91 8.76
N ALA A 54 -1.84 12.26 9.91
CA ALA A 54 -1.63 10.81 10.00
C ALA A 54 -2.63 10.04 9.12
N THR A 55 -3.89 10.50 9.06
CA THR A 55 -4.92 9.91 8.21
C THR A 55 -4.55 10.03 6.72
N VAL A 56 -4.12 11.21 6.27
CA VAL A 56 -3.68 11.43 4.88
C VAL A 56 -2.47 10.55 4.56
N VAL A 57 -1.51 10.40 5.49
CA VAL A 57 -0.38 9.50 5.32
C VAL A 57 -0.85 8.06 5.16
N LEU A 58 -1.72 7.56 6.03
CA LEU A 58 -2.23 6.19 5.94
C LEU A 58 -2.94 5.93 4.61
N VAL A 59 -3.78 6.86 4.14
CA VAL A 59 -4.48 6.75 2.85
C VAL A 59 -3.49 6.79 1.69
N GLY A 60 -2.57 7.76 1.67
CA GLY A 60 -1.61 7.95 0.60
C GLY A 60 -0.61 6.80 0.48
N THR A 61 -0.04 6.34 1.60
CA THR A 61 0.85 5.18 1.62
C THR A 61 0.11 3.93 1.14
N ALA A 62 -1.10 3.67 1.65
CA ALA A 62 -1.89 2.50 1.24
C ALA A 62 -2.22 2.48 -0.26
N ALA A 63 -2.49 3.64 -0.86
CA ALA A 63 -2.68 3.77 -2.30
C ALA A 63 -1.40 3.47 -3.09
N ALA A 64 -0.25 3.99 -2.63
CA ALA A 64 1.04 3.78 -3.29
C ALA A 64 1.52 2.32 -3.23
N LEU A 65 1.20 1.60 -2.14
CA LEU A 65 1.60 0.20 -1.93
C LEU A 65 1.11 -0.74 -3.05
N GLY A 66 -0.06 -0.50 -3.64
CA GLY A 66 -0.57 -1.41 -4.69
C GLY A 66 0.00 -1.18 -6.07
N ASP A 67 0.58 -0.02 -6.31
CA ASP A 67 1.25 0.28 -7.57
C ASP A 67 2.68 -0.23 -7.56
N ALA A 68 3.30 -0.22 -6.38
CA ALA A 68 4.62 -0.77 -6.12
C ALA A 68 4.64 -2.31 -6.24
N GLY A 69 4.89 -2.83 -7.44
CA GLY A 69 5.13 -4.25 -7.66
C GLY A 69 3.90 -5.15 -7.55
N SER A 70 2.71 -4.62 -7.86
CA SER A 70 1.55 -5.49 -8.13
C SER A 70 1.70 -6.19 -9.48
N PRO A 71 1.38 -7.50 -9.58
CA PRO A 71 1.34 -8.22 -10.86
C PRO A 71 0.41 -7.58 -11.90
N ALA A 72 -0.65 -6.91 -11.44
CA ALA A 72 -1.66 -6.32 -12.30
C ALA A 72 -1.42 -4.83 -12.59
N SER A 73 -0.38 -4.22 -12.00
CA SER A 73 -0.18 -2.79 -12.15
C SER A 73 0.36 -2.40 -13.53
N ASP A 74 -0.19 -1.33 -14.09
CA ASP A 74 0.32 -0.68 -15.31
C ASP A 74 1.82 -0.32 -15.19
N SER A 75 2.25 0.09 -13.99
CA SER A 75 3.65 0.44 -13.71
C SER A 75 4.59 -0.77 -13.67
N THR A 76 4.04 -1.98 -13.55
CA THR A 76 4.81 -3.24 -13.60
C THR A 76 4.70 -3.90 -14.98
N LEU A 77 3.49 -3.95 -15.56
CA LEU A 77 3.23 -4.54 -16.88
C LEU A 77 3.92 -3.78 -18.00
N GLY A 78 3.91 -2.44 -17.97
CA GLY A 78 4.58 -1.61 -18.97
C GLY A 78 6.07 -1.93 -19.09
N PRO A 79 6.88 -1.77 -18.02
CA PRO A 79 8.30 -2.12 -18.05
C PRO A 79 8.57 -3.60 -18.35
N THR A 80 7.79 -4.52 -17.77
CA THR A 80 7.93 -5.97 -18.06
C THR A 80 7.81 -6.25 -19.56
N SER A 81 6.83 -5.65 -20.24
CA SER A 81 6.61 -5.88 -21.67
C SER A 81 7.79 -5.41 -22.54
N GLY A 82 8.48 -4.34 -22.13
CA GLY A 82 9.69 -3.86 -22.81
C GLY A 82 10.92 -4.71 -22.50
N LEU A 83 11.08 -5.17 -21.26
CA LEU A 83 12.18 -6.04 -20.86
C LEU A 83 12.05 -7.43 -21.47
N ASN A 84 10.83 -7.92 -21.70
CA ASN A 84 10.57 -9.22 -22.30
C ASN A 84 10.52 -9.21 -23.84
N VAL A 85 11.18 -8.24 -24.49
CA VAL A 85 11.18 -8.13 -25.96
C VAL A 85 11.85 -9.33 -26.64
N ASP A 86 12.80 -9.98 -25.96
CA ASP A 86 13.53 -11.16 -26.44
C ASP A 86 13.00 -12.48 -25.86
N GLY A 87 11.94 -12.43 -25.05
CA GLY A 87 11.34 -13.61 -24.41
C GLY A 87 12.11 -14.17 -23.21
N GLN A 88 13.16 -13.49 -22.73
CA GLN A 88 14.01 -14.00 -21.63
C GLN A 88 13.64 -13.45 -20.26
N HIS A 89 12.67 -12.55 -20.16
CA HIS A 89 12.34 -11.85 -18.91
C HIS A 89 11.06 -12.40 -18.28
N ASP A 90 11.16 -12.90 -17.05
CA ASP A 90 10.02 -13.41 -16.30
C ASP A 90 9.31 -12.29 -15.54
N HIS A 91 8.04 -12.07 -15.85
CA HIS A 91 7.23 -11.03 -15.20
C HIS A 91 7.24 -11.13 -13.67
N MET A 92 7.12 -12.34 -13.12
CA MET A 92 6.97 -12.53 -11.69
C MET A 92 8.30 -12.39 -10.95
N TRP A 93 9.34 -13.09 -11.42
CA TRP A 93 10.60 -13.19 -10.71
C TRP A 93 11.56 -12.05 -11.02
N ASP A 94 11.52 -11.50 -12.24
CA ASP A 94 12.45 -10.45 -12.66
C ASP A 94 11.84 -9.04 -12.53
N SER A 95 10.52 -8.91 -12.33
CA SER A 95 9.86 -7.62 -12.13
C SER A 95 9.02 -7.54 -10.87
N VAL A 96 7.99 -8.38 -10.71
CA VAL A 96 7.04 -8.27 -9.59
C VAL A 96 7.74 -8.43 -8.25
N VAL A 97 8.41 -9.56 -8.01
CA VAL A 97 8.99 -9.88 -6.70
C VAL A 97 10.08 -8.88 -6.27
N PRO A 98 11.06 -8.52 -7.12
CA PRO A 98 12.09 -7.54 -6.76
C PRO A 98 11.49 -6.16 -6.44
N THR A 99 10.56 -5.68 -7.29
CA THR A 99 9.90 -4.38 -7.12
C THR A 99 9.04 -4.37 -5.86
N PHE A 100 8.26 -5.43 -5.66
CA PHE A 100 7.37 -5.56 -4.50
C PHE A 100 8.16 -5.48 -3.20
N LEU A 101 9.24 -6.25 -3.07
CA LEU A 101 10.06 -6.25 -1.86
C LEU A 101 10.78 -4.93 -1.65
N HIS A 102 11.37 -4.37 -2.71
CA HIS A 102 12.19 -3.16 -2.59
C HIS A 102 11.38 -1.90 -2.30
N TYR A 103 10.15 -1.79 -2.82
CA TYR A 103 9.31 -0.62 -2.59
C TYR A 103 8.35 -0.78 -1.41
N ASN A 104 7.68 -1.93 -1.25
CA ASN A 104 6.66 -2.06 -0.19
C ASN A 104 7.27 -2.11 1.21
N LEU A 105 8.44 -2.73 1.40
CA LEU A 105 9.06 -2.79 2.73
C LEU A 105 9.40 -1.38 3.26
N PRO A 106 10.09 -0.50 2.52
CA PRO A 106 10.29 0.88 2.93
C PRO A 106 8.98 1.67 3.05
N LEU A 107 8.05 1.52 2.10
CA LEU A 107 6.76 2.26 2.15
C LEU A 107 5.95 1.94 3.40
N ILE A 108 5.85 0.66 3.77
CA ILE A 108 5.19 0.24 5.01
C ILE A 108 5.92 0.83 6.22
N ALA A 109 7.24 0.69 6.28
CA ALA A 109 8.03 1.14 7.42
C ALA A 109 7.93 2.67 7.63
N PHE A 110 8.13 3.46 6.58
CA PHE A 110 8.10 4.92 6.66
C PHE A 110 6.68 5.48 6.75
N GLY A 111 5.70 4.88 6.06
CA GLY A 111 4.29 5.28 6.20
C GLY A 111 3.75 5.00 7.60
N TRP A 112 4.13 3.86 8.18
CA TRP A 112 3.81 3.54 9.57
C TRP A 112 4.44 4.52 10.54
N LEU A 113 5.76 4.78 10.39
CA LEU A 113 6.47 5.75 11.23
C LEU A 113 5.83 7.14 11.13
N ALA A 114 5.57 7.62 9.93
CA ALA A 114 4.96 8.94 9.70
C ALA A 114 3.55 9.03 10.31
N ALA A 115 2.72 8.01 10.18
CA ALA A 115 1.40 7.96 10.78
C ALA A 115 1.44 7.97 12.33
N MET A 116 2.53 7.46 12.92
CA MET A 116 2.72 7.47 14.37
C MET A 116 3.26 8.81 14.91
N THR A 117 3.89 9.62 14.06
CA THR A 117 4.51 10.89 14.46
C THR A 117 3.66 12.13 14.21
N LEU A 118 2.73 12.08 13.24
CA LEU A 118 1.95 13.22 12.74
C LEU A 118 0.57 13.37 13.40
#